data_AF-A0A958AR02-F1
#
_entry.id   AF-A0A958AR02-F1
#
_cell.length_a   1.000
_cell.length_b   1.000
_cell.length_c   1.000
_cell.angle_alpha   90.00
_cell.angle_beta   90.00
_cell.angle_gamma   90.00
#
_symmetry.space_group_name_H-M   'P 1'
#
loop_
_entity.id
_entity.type
_entity.pdbx_description
1 polymer ?
#
loop_
_entity_poly.entity_id
_entity_poly.type
_entity_poly.pdbx_seq_one_letter_code
_entity_poly.pdbx_strand_id
1 'polypeptide(L)' 'LSLRLWYYALAQVGDMRSAILEHAAILEALKAHDADQAERLSKMHVKSFQDEIQAIMFKLV' A
#
# COMPACT_ATOMS: atom_id res chain seq x y z
N LEU A 1 15.13 -7.17 2.76
CA LEU A 1 15.48 -6.04 1.87
C LEU A 1 14.30 -5.07 1.72
N SER A 2 13.07 -5.55 1.51
CA SER A 2 11.84 -4.74 1.38
C SER A 2 11.57 -3.75 2.53
N LEU A 3 11.73 -4.16 3.79
CA LEU A 3 11.38 -3.30 4.93
C LEU A 3 12.28 -2.06 5.09
N ARG A 4 13.56 -2.12 4.70
CA ARG A 4 14.46 -0.96 4.77
C ARG A 4 14.13 0.07 3.68
N LEU A 5 13.80 -0.42 2.48
CA LEU A 5 13.31 0.43 1.38
C LEU A 5 11.97 1.06 1.73
N TRP A 6 11.11 0.35 2.46
CA TRP A 6 9.88 0.91 3.01
C TRP A 6 10.13 2.11 3.91
N TYR A 7 10.96 1.97 4.94
CA TYR A 7 11.25 3.12 5.82
C TYR A 7 11.85 4.32 5.08
N TYR A 8 12.69 4.07 4.08
CA TYR A 8 13.24 5.12 3.23
C TYR A 8 12.19 5.82 2.37
N ALA A 9 11.29 5.05 1.76
CA ALA A 9 10.19 5.59 0.96
C ALA A 9 9.17 6.34 1.84
N LEU A 10 8.84 5.78 3.00
CA LEU A 10 7.87 6.35 3.95
C LEU A 10 8.27 7.75 4.42
N ALA A 11 9.57 8.00 4.60
CA ALA A 11 10.09 9.33 4.95
C ALA A 11 9.88 10.38 3.83
N GLN A 12 9.60 9.94 2.60
CA GLN A 12 9.39 10.79 1.43
C GLN A 12 7.92 10.84 0.97
N VAL A 13 7.06 9.97 1.50
CA VAL A 13 5.61 10.02 1.26
C VAL A 13 5.00 11.07 2.19
N GLY A 14 4.44 12.12 1.58
CA GLY A 14 3.93 13.28 2.34
C GLY A 14 2.59 13.05 3.05
N ASP A 15 1.74 12.14 2.55
CA ASP A 15 0.42 11.83 3.13
C ASP A 15 0.12 10.33 3.07
N MET A 16 -0.17 9.73 4.22
CA MET A 16 -0.51 8.30 4.37
C MET A 16 -2.03 8.05 4.44
N ARG A 17 -2.86 9.08 4.27
CA ARG A 17 -4.32 8.97 4.36
C ARG A 17 -4.90 7.97 3.38
N SER A 18 -4.37 7.89 2.16
CA SER A 18 -4.78 6.89 1.15
C SER A 18 -4.62 5.47 1.67
N ALA A 19 -3.45 5.14 2.23
CA ALA A 19 -3.18 3.82 2.81
C ALA A 19 -4.15 3.50 3.95
N ILE A 20 -4.48 4.46 4.82
CA ILE A 20 -5.45 4.24 5.90
C ILE A 20 -6.84 3.89 5.33
N LEU A 21 -7.27 4.58 4.27
CA LEU A 21 -8.56 4.32 3.62
C LEU A 21 -8.57 2.95 2.91
N GLU A 22 -7.48 2.57 2.26
CA GLU A 22 -7.32 1.26 1.64
C GLU A 22 -7.41 0.14 2.70
N HIS A 23 -6.72 0.28 3.82
CA HIS A 23 -6.79 -0.66 4.93
C HIS A 23 -8.19 -0.76 5.53
N ALA A 24 -8.90 0.37 5.67
CA ALA A 24 -10.28 0.39 6.12
C ALA A 24 -11.19 -0.40 5.16
N ALA A 25 -11.02 -0.23 3.85
CA ALA A 25 -11.79 -0.98 2.85
C ALA A 25 -11.51 -2.50 2.92
N ILE A 26 -10.25 -2.90 3.12
CA ILE A 26 -9.89 -4.31 3.35
C ILE A 26 -10.58 -4.85 4.61
N LEU A 27 -10.54 -4.09 5.70
CA LEU A 27 -11.18 -4.49 6.96
C LEU A 27 -12.69 -4.68 6.80
N GLU A 28 -13.38 -3.80 6.08
CA GLU A 28 -14.81 -3.94 5.83
C GLU A 28 -15.13 -5.18 4.98
N ALA A 29 -14.32 -5.49 3.96
CA ALA A 29 -14.48 -6.72 3.19
C ALA A 29 -14.30 -7.99 4.06
N LEU A 30 -13.31 -7.98 4.97
CA LEU A 30 -13.09 -9.07 5.92
C LEU A 30 -14.26 -9.24 6.89
N LYS A 31 -14.80 -8.14 7.43
CA LYS A 31 -15.99 -8.17 8.31
C LYS A 31 -17.23 -8.70 7.59
N ALA A 32 -17.35 -8.42 6.30
CA ALA A 32 -18.42 -8.95 5.45
C ALA A 32 -18.22 -10.42 5.04
N HIS A 33 -17.09 -11.04 5.42
CA HIS A 33 -16.68 -12.38 4.98
C HIS A 33 -16.56 -12.53 3.45
N ASP A 34 -16.29 -11.42 2.74
CA ASP A 34 -16.06 -11.41 1.30
C ASP A 34 -14.57 -11.62 1.00
N ALA A 35 -14.18 -12.89 0.89
CA ALA A 35 -12.78 -13.29 0.69
C ALA A 35 -12.22 -12.75 -0.65
N ASP A 36 -13.02 -12.79 -1.72
CA ASP A 36 -12.58 -12.35 -3.04
C ASP A 36 -12.32 -10.85 -3.06
N GLN A 37 -13.19 -10.06 -2.41
CA GLN A 37 -12.99 -8.62 -2.31
C GLN A 37 -11.81 -8.27 -1.42
N ALA A 38 -11.65 -8.95 -0.28
CA ALA A 38 -10.50 -8.76 0.60
C ALA A 38 -9.18 -9.06 -0.12
N GLU A 39 -9.13 -10.13 -0.92
CA GLU A 39 -7.95 -10.49 -1.73
C GLU A 39 -7.64 -9.41 -2.77
N ARG A 40 -8.65 -8.98 -3.55
CA ARG A 40 -8.48 -7.93 -4.57
C ARG A 40 -7.95 -6.65 -3.97
N LEU A 41 -8.56 -6.15 -2.89
CA LEU A 41 -8.15 -4.93 -2.22
C LEU A 41 -6.73 -5.04 -1.64
N SER A 42 -6.39 -6.19 -1.05
CA SER A 42 -5.05 -6.43 -0.51
C SER A 42 -3.97 -6.41 -1.60
N LYS A 43 -4.24 -7.03 -2.75
CA LYS A 43 -3.34 -7.00 -3.91
C LYS A 43 -3.16 -5.57 -4.43
N MET A 44 -4.24 -4.81 -4.53
CA MET A 44 -4.19 -3.40 -4.95
C MET A 44 -3.35 -2.55 -4.00
N HIS A 45 -3.55 -2.69 -2.69
CA HIS A 45 -2.78 -1.98 -1.67
C HIS A 45 -1.27 -2.26 -1.79
N VAL A 46 -0.87 -3.53 -1.88
CA VAL A 46 0.54 -3.91 -2.04
C VAL A 46 1.12 -3.37 -3.35
N LYS A 47 0.35 -3.41 -4.44
CA LYS A 47 0.80 -2.86 -5.73
C LYS A 47 0.98 -1.35 -5.69
N SER A 48 0.01 -0.61 -5.13
CA SER A 48 0.10 0.84 -4.96
C SER A 48 1.39 1.22 -4.25
N PHE A 49 1.69 0.50 -3.17
CA PHE A 49 2.91 0.68 -2.41
C PHE A 49 4.20 0.36 -3.21
N GLN A 50 4.21 -0.72 -3.99
CA GLN A 50 5.34 -1.05 -4.87
C GLN A 50 5.59 0.04 -5.92
N ASP A 51 4.52 0.56 -6.51
CA ASP A 51 4.58 1.61 -7.53
C ASP A 51 5.14 2.92 -6.92
N GLU A 52 4.79 3.26 -5.67
CA GLU A 52 5.37 4.39 -4.93
C GLU A 52 6.87 4.23 -4.66
N ILE A 53 7.31 3.06 -4.17
CA ILE A 53 8.74 2.79 -3.96
C ILE A 53 9.50 2.93 -5.29
N GLN A 54 8.96 2.35 -6.36
CA GLN A 54 9.58 2.44 -7.69
C GLN A 54 9.69 3.89 -8.15
N ALA A 55 8.62 4.68 -8.00
CA ALA A 55 8.63 6.09 -8.36
C ALA A 55 9.69 6.89 -7.58
N ILE A 56 9.90 6.59 -6.30
CA ILE A 56 10.95 7.23 -5.49
C ILE A 56 12.35 6.78 -5.94
N MET A 57 12.56 5.48 -6.17
CA MET A 57 13.86 4.95 -6.59
C MET A 57 14.27 5.42 -7.98
N PHE A 58 13.35 5.50 -8.93
CA PHE A 58 13.65 5.93 -10.30
C PHE A 58 13.67 7.46 -10.48
N LYS A 59 13.19 8.24 -9.50
CA LYS A 59 13.43 9.69 -9.45
C LYS A 59 14.87 10.07 -9.04
N LEU A 60 15.64 9.12 -8.52
CA LEU A 60 17.03 9.30 -8.06
C LEU A 60 18.09 8.93 -9.10
N VAL A 61 17.68 8.55 -10.33
CA VAL A 61 18.55 8.24 -11.48
C VAL A 61 18.48 9.37 -12.50
#